data_AF-A0A658NNM7-F1
#
_entry.id   AF-A0A658NNM7-F1
#
_cell.length_a   1.000
_cell.length_b   1.000
_cell.length_c   1.000
_cell.angle_alpha   90.00
_cell.angle_beta   90.00
_cell.angle_gamma   90.00
#
_symmetry.space_group_name_H-M   'P 1'
#
loop_
_entity.id
_entity.type
_entity.pdbx_description
1 polymer ?
#
loop_
_entity_poly.entity_id
_entity_poly.type
_entity_poly.pdbx_seq_one_letter_code
_entity_poly.pdbx_strand_id
1 'polypeptide(L)' 'GGNMFCVTSKQENDSVAVPLTTKYPYSDIWIGLYQDITDPLYSEPNGGWKWVDKSTLNYTNWNDGEPNNSGNENYAVLDY' A
#
# COMPACT_ATOMS: atom_id res chain seq x y z
N GLY A 1 0.11 -11.23 18.71
CA GLY A 1 0.83 -10.22 17.90
C GLY A 1 0.29 -10.31 16.50
N GLY A 2 -0.09 -9.19 15.89
CA GLY A 2 -0.52 -9.13 14.49
C GLY A 2 0.50 -8.35 13.66
N ASN A 3 0.75 -8.81 12.43
CA ASN A 3 1.56 -8.09 11.45
C ASN A 3 0.64 -7.22 10.58
N MET A 4 1.16 -6.13 10.02
CA MET A 4 0.42 -5.35 9.03
C MET A 4 0.24 -6.16 7.75
N PHE A 5 -0.92 -6.01 7.10
CA PHE A 5 -1.26 -6.75 5.89
C PHE A 5 -0.39 -6.27 4.71
N CYS A 6 0.29 -7.19 4.04
CA CYS A 6 1.12 -6.92 2.87
C CYS A 6 0.47 -7.55 1.64
N VAL A 7 0.16 -6.76 0.61
CA VAL A 7 -0.59 -7.21 -0.56
C VAL A 7 0.38 -7.53 -1.69
N THR A 8 0.78 -8.79 -1.81
CA THR A 8 1.82 -9.20 -2.75
C THR A 8 1.27 -9.84 -4.03
N SER A 9 -0.06 -9.97 -4.12
CA SER A 9 -0.71 -10.61 -5.26
C SER A 9 -2.14 -10.12 -5.48
N LYS A 10 -2.61 -10.26 -6.72
CA LYS A 10 -4.03 -10.06 -7.06
C LYS A 10 -4.96 -10.97 -6.25
N GLN A 11 -4.53 -12.19 -5.95
CA GLN A 11 -5.34 -13.13 -5.16
C GLN A 11 -5.57 -12.63 -3.73
N GLU A 12 -4.54 -12.05 -3.10
CA GLU A 12 -4.66 -11.42 -1.78
C GLU A 12 -5.52 -10.17 -1.83
N ASN A 13 -5.37 -9.35 -2.86
CA ASN A 13 -6.22 -8.18 -3.08
C ASN A 13 -7.70 -8.59 -3.15
N ASP A 14 -8.02 -9.58 -3.98
CA ASP A 14 -9.41 -10.00 -4.20
C ASP A 14 -10.00 -10.74 -2.98
N SER A 15 -9.18 -11.49 -2.24
CA SER A 15 -9.66 -12.33 -1.12
C SER A 15 -9.66 -11.61 0.23
N VAL A 16 -8.89 -10.53 0.37
CA VAL A 16 -8.72 -9.81 1.65
C VAL A 16 -9.01 -8.32 1.49
N ALA A 17 -8.33 -7.63 0.57
CA ALA A 17 -8.49 -6.18 0.44
C ALA A 17 -9.92 -5.79 0.03
N VAL A 18 -10.46 -6.42 -1.02
CA VAL A 18 -11.81 -6.14 -1.53
C VAL A 18 -12.91 -6.38 -0.46
N PRO A 19 -12.94 -7.51 0.27
CA PRO A 19 -13.90 -7.68 1.36
C PRO A 19 -13.76 -6.65 2.49
N LEU A 20 -12.53 -6.22 2.80
CA LEU A 20 -12.28 -5.24 3.86
C LEU A 20 -12.77 -3.84 3.46
N THR A 21 -12.46 -3.38 2.25
CA THR A 21 -12.93 -2.09 1.75
C THR A 21 -14.45 -2.09 1.56
N THR A 22 -15.04 -3.21 1.12
CA THR A 22 -16.51 -3.36 1.05
C THR A 22 -17.16 -3.27 2.43
N LYS A 23 -16.53 -3.84 3.46
CA LYS A 23 -17.05 -3.85 4.83
C LYS A 23 -16.92 -2.48 5.52
N TYR A 24 -15.89 -1.71 5.17
CA TYR A 24 -15.57 -0.40 5.75
C TYR A 24 -15.36 0.65 4.65
N PRO A 25 -16.40 1.04 3.90
CA PRO A 25 -16.28 1.83 2.67
C PRO A 25 -15.90 3.31 2.88
N TYR A 26 -15.74 3.76 4.13
CA TYR A 26 -15.39 5.14 4.47
C TYR A 26 -14.18 5.17 5.41
N SER A 27 -13.36 4.12 5.40
CA SER A 27 -12.25 3.98 6.32
C SER A 27 -10.98 3.67 5.55
N ASP A 28 -9.96 4.46 5.81
CA ASP A 28 -8.62 4.17 5.34
C ASP A 28 -8.03 3.05 6.19
N ILE A 29 -7.71 1.93 5.54
CA ILE A 29 -7.13 0.78 6.22
C ILE A 29 -5.63 0.80 5.95
N TRP A 30 -4.85 1.11 6.99
CA TRP A 30 -3.39 1.04 6.93
C TRP A 30 -2.91 -0.34 6.53
N ILE A 31 -2.04 -0.39 5.53
CA ILE A 31 -1.35 -1.59 5.08
C ILE A 31 0.16 -1.47 5.29
N GLY A 32 0.87 -2.58 5.11
CA GLY A 32 2.30 -2.67 5.30
C GLY A 32 3.15 -2.01 4.21
N LEU A 33 2.56 -1.25 3.28
CA LEU A 33 3.28 -0.60 2.19
C LEU A 33 3.69 0.82 2.63
N TYR A 34 4.98 1.09 2.58
CA TYR A 34 5.55 2.39 2.96
C TYR A 34 6.63 2.81 1.97
N GLN A 35 6.90 4.10 1.91
CA GLN A 35 7.96 4.65 1.08
C GLN A 35 9.21 4.88 1.94
N ASP A 36 10.28 4.21 1.59
CA ASP A 36 11.56 4.30 2.30
C ASP A 36 12.37 5.47 1.77
N ILE A 37 12.32 6.61 2.48
CA ILE A 37 13.06 7.84 2.14
C ILE A 37 14.59 7.69 2.16
N THR A 38 15.10 6.58 2.71
CA THR A 38 16.53 6.29 2.77
C THR A 38 16.98 5.38 1.63
N ASP A 39 16.04 4.84 0.84
CA ASP A 39 16.35 4.00 -0.29
C ASP A 39 16.98 4.84 -1.42
N PRO A 40 18.06 4.35 -2.08
CA PRO A 40 18.66 5.06 -3.21
C PRO A 40 17.71 5.24 -4.41
N LEU A 41 16.62 4.47 -4.48
CA LEU A 41 15.57 4.57 -5.49
C LEU A 41 14.38 5.42 -5.01
N TYR A 42 14.46 6.04 -3.84
CA TYR A 42 13.45 6.96 -3.35
C TYR A 42 13.28 8.13 -4.33
N SER A 43 12.05 8.31 -4.81
CA SER A 43 11.68 9.39 -5.71
C SER A 43 10.18 9.58 -5.65
N GLU A 44 9.71 10.73 -5.20
CA GLU A 44 8.28 11.00 -5.15
C GLU A 44 7.66 11.05 -6.56
N PRO A 45 6.43 10.55 -6.76
CA PRO A 45 5.64 9.76 -5.80
C PRO A 45 5.88 8.23 -5.89
N ASN A 46 6.67 7.75 -6.86
CA ASN A 46 6.64 6.34 -7.30
C ASN A 46 7.82 5.47 -6.82
N GLY A 47 8.88 6.07 -6.30
CA GLY A 47 10.15 5.42 -5.98
C GLY A 47 10.30 5.13 -4.49
N GLY A 48 10.93 4.01 -4.15
CA GLY A 48 11.25 3.64 -2.76
C GLY A 48 10.14 2.91 -2.00
N TRP A 49 9.04 2.51 -2.66
CA TRP A 49 7.96 1.73 -2.03
C TRP A 49 8.43 0.32 -1.63
N LYS A 50 8.11 -0.08 -0.40
CA LYS A 50 8.50 -1.36 0.21
C LYS A 50 7.43 -1.91 1.14
N TRP A 51 7.38 -3.23 1.26
CA TRP A 51 6.58 -3.90 2.27
C TRP A 51 7.37 -4.05 3.58
N VAL A 52 6.72 -3.83 4.72
CA VAL A 52 7.33 -3.99 6.06
C VAL A 52 7.80 -5.41 6.37
N ASP A 53 7.22 -6.41 5.70
CA ASP A 53 7.61 -7.82 5.82
C ASP A 53 8.82 -8.18 4.92
N LYS A 54 9.34 -7.22 4.17
CA LYS A 54 10.42 -7.35 3.18
C LYS A 54 10.05 -8.20 1.96
N SER A 55 8.76 -8.45 1.74
CA SER A 55 8.28 -9.03 0.49
C SER A 55 8.63 -8.14 -0.68
N THR A 56 8.88 -8.75 -1.84
CA THR A 56 9.17 -7.99 -3.06
C THR A 56 7.92 -7.25 -3.52
N LEU A 57 8.05 -5.95 -3.82
CA LEU A 57 6.97 -5.17 -4.41
C LEU A 57 6.82 -5.53 -5.89
N ASN A 58 6.07 -6.59 -6.18
CA ASN A 58 5.76 -7.09 -7.52
C ASN A 58 4.29 -6.84 -7.93
N TYR A 59 3.47 -6.38 -6.99
CA TYR A 59 2.06 -6.10 -7.16
C TYR A 59 1.74 -4.74 -6.55
N THR A 60 1.00 -3.95 -7.31
CA THR A 60 0.45 -2.67 -6.89
C THR A 60 -0.96 -2.55 -7.45
N ASN A 61 -1.86 -1.97 -6.67
CA ASN A 61 -3.24 -1.70 -7.06
C ASN A 61 -3.62 -0.27 -6.66
N TRP A 62 -2.81 0.69 -7.09
CA TRP A 62 -3.05 2.11 -6.86
C TRP A 62 -4.32 2.55 -7.59
N ASN A 63 -5.09 3.43 -6.95
CA ASN A 63 -6.20 4.11 -7.62
C ASN A 63 -5.69 5.07 -8.70
N ASP A 64 -6.60 5.48 -9.56
CA ASP A 64 -6.30 6.46 -10.60
C ASP A 64 -5.76 7.75 -9.98
N GLY A 65 -4.50 8.06 -10.29
CA GLY A 65 -3.81 9.23 -9.77
C GLY A 65 -2.91 8.96 -8.56
N GLU A 66 -2.96 7.77 -7.95
CA GLU A 66 -2.07 7.37 -6.87
C GLU A 66 -0.83 6.59 -7.37
N PRO A 67 0.30 6.66 -6.65
CA PRO A 67 0.56 7.58 -5.54
C PRO A 67 0.75 9.01 -6.06
N ASN A 68 0.27 10.01 -5.32
CA ASN A 68 0.39 11.43 -5.71
C ASN A 68 1.27 12.28 -4.78
N ASN A 69 1.69 11.74 -3.62
CA ASN A 69 2.42 12.45 -2.58
C ASN A 69 1.70 13.75 -2.11
N SER A 70 0.37 13.75 -2.11
CA SER A 70 -0.44 14.91 -1.75
C SER A 70 -0.47 15.06 -0.23
N GLY A 71 0.49 15.83 0.29
CA GLY A 71 0.60 16.08 1.72
C GLY A 71 1.74 15.33 2.42
N ASN A 72 2.77 14.93 1.67
CA ASN A 72 3.95 14.20 2.16
C ASN A 72 3.62 12.79 2.67
N GLU A 73 2.94 12.01 1.82
CA GLU A 73 2.40 10.70 2.15
C GLU A 73 3.44 9.61 1.90
N ASN A 74 3.94 8.99 2.97
CA ASN A 74 4.98 7.95 2.89
C ASN A 74 4.44 6.55 3.25
N TYR A 75 3.12 6.38 3.24
CA TYR A 75 2.44 5.16 3.67
C TYR A 75 1.19 4.95 2.81
N ALA A 76 0.90 3.71 2.45
CA ALA A 76 -0.30 3.39 1.68
C ALA A 76 -1.43 2.89 2.58
N VAL A 77 -2.66 3.08 2.09
CA VAL A 77 -3.88 2.58 2.69
C VAL A 77 -4.70 1.82 1.65
N LEU A 78 -5.65 1.00 2.11
CA LEU A 78 -6.78 0.60 1.27
C LEU A 78 -7.88 1.63 1.46
N ASP A 79 -8.35 2.20 0.36
CA ASP A 79 -9.50 3.09 0.25
C ASP A 79 -10.56 2.48 -0.69
N TYR A 80 -11.75 3.08 -0.73
CA TYR A 80 -12.86 2.71 -1.63
C TYR A 80 -13.36 3.93 -2.39
#